data_AF-A0A9D1KG31-F1
#
_entry.id   AF-A0A9D1KG31-F1
#
_cell.length_a   1.000
_cell.length_b   1.000
_cell.length_c   1.000
_cell.angle_alpha   90.00
_cell.angle_beta   90.00
_cell.angle_gamma   90.00
#
_symmetry.space_group_name_H-M   'P 1'
#
loop_
_entity.id
_entity.type
_entity.pdbx_description
1 polymer ?
#
loop_
_entity_poly.entity_id
_entity_poly.type
_entity_poly.pdbx_seq_one_letter_code
_entity_poly.pdbx_strand_id
1 'polypeptide(L)'
;MEYITELLGIPVTRTAWRQQSRLPFFLNEKYYFEQVKLGKTVCLFLHPQEELDTVNSIKKHLKRIGEICELPIVLEMPRLTSQRRKTLIEARIPFVIPGKQLYLPFLGTMLTEKCDAELRGAMPDKFQPSAQQLLFAIILGGCEPMLLSPLSKRFGVTAMTITRAADQLCRTNLIKKVGTGVGAKKMLVTECTPKELYQEMQPYLIQPVRKTVYISKEDVQPEMFSAGLSALSDMSMLNPPTIQTWGTLKLFLKKDSYTSSLLDSDRQCALQIWKYDPRNISQTERVDVLSLALSLAEDEDERTRQCLEELTERIW
;
A
#
# COMPACT_ATOMS: atom_id res chain seq x y z
N MET A 1 -23.33 -22.00 0.71
CA MET A 1 -24.45 -22.73 0.08
C MET A 1 -25.06 -21.91 -1.06
N GLU A 2 -25.26 -20.61 -0.89
CA GLU A 2 -25.97 -19.77 -1.88
C GLU A 2 -25.12 -19.37 -3.10
N TYR A 3 -23.88 -18.92 -2.89
CA TYR A 3 -23.06 -18.31 -3.96
C TYR A 3 -22.94 -19.10 -5.28
N ILE A 4 -22.57 -20.40 -5.23
CA ILE A 4 -22.40 -21.19 -6.45
C ILE A 4 -23.77 -21.49 -7.10
N THR A 5 -24.80 -21.68 -6.29
CA THR A 5 -26.18 -21.91 -6.73
C THR A 5 -26.76 -20.66 -7.40
N GLU A 6 -26.55 -19.48 -6.81
CA GLU A 6 -26.96 -18.18 -7.37
C GLU A 6 -26.24 -17.85 -8.67
N LEU A 7 -24.95 -18.19 -8.77
CA LEU A 7 -24.15 -17.86 -9.95
C LEU A 7 -24.35 -18.79 -11.13
N LEU A 8 -24.34 -20.10 -10.88
CA LEU A 8 -24.42 -21.10 -11.94
C LEU A 8 -25.85 -21.59 -12.17
N GLY A 9 -26.78 -21.30 -11.26
CA GLY A 9 -28.16 -21.81 -11.32
C GLY A 9 -28.26 -23.31 -11.04
N ILE A 10 -27.24 -23.92 -10.41
CA ILE A 10 -27.12 -25.37 -10.21
C ILE A 10 -27.26 -25.71 -8.72
N PRO A 11 -28.03 -26.74 -8.33
CA PRO A 11 -28.13 -27.15 -6.94
C PRO A 11 -26.78 -27.69 -6.41
N VAL A 12 -26.39 -27.23 -5.22
CA VAL A 12 -25.16 -27.63 -4.54
C VAL A 12 -25.47 -28.39 -3.26
N THR A 13 -24.93 -29.60 -3.13
CA THR A 13 -25.03 -30.41 -1.91
C THR A 13 -23.64 -30.76 -1.40
N ARG A 14 -23.36 -30.47 -0.13
CA ARG A 14 -22.07 -30.75 0.51
C ARG A 14 -22.22 -31.89 1.51
N THR A 15 -21.26 -32.81 1.52
CA THR A 15 -21.25 -33.99 2.40
C THR A 15 -19.83 -34.28 2.86
N ALA A 16 -19.70 -34.84 4.07
CA ALA A 16 -18.39 -35.26 4.57
C ALA A 16 -17.82 -36.38 3.71
N TRP A 17 -16.57 -36.22 3.26
CA TRP A 17 -15.89 -37.24 2.47
C TRP A 17 -15.31 -38.32 3.38
N ARG A 18 -15.81 -39.56 3.27
CA ARG A 18 -15.53 -40.66 4.23
C ARG A 18 -14.36 -41.57 3.85
N GLN A 19 -13.56 -41.20 2.84
CA GLN A 19 -12.42 -42.02 2.36
C GLN A 19 -11.04 -41.45 2.75
N GLN A 20 -10.99 -40.57 3.75
CA GLN A 20 -9.77 -39.91 4.23
C GLN A 20 -8.68 -40.91 4.68
N SER A 21 -9.06 -42.11 5.13
CA SER A 21 -8.13 -43.18 5.53
C SER A 21 -7.28 -43.75 4.40
N ARG A 22 -7.64 -43.49 3.13
CA ARG A 22 -6.86 -43.91 1.96
C ARG A 22 -5.77 -42.92 1.58
N LEU A 23 -5.76 -41.71 2.16
CA LEU A 23 -4.76 -40.69 1.88
C LEU A 23 -3.56 -40.77 2.84
N PRO A 24 -2.35 -40.44 2.36
CA PRO A 24 -1.20 -40.21 3.22
C PRO A 24 -1.48 -39.17 4.33
N PHE A 25 -0.98 -39.43 5.53
CA PHE A 25 -1.20 -38.61 6.73
C PHE A 25 -0.93 -37.12 6.52
N PHE A 26 0.16 -36.77 5.83
CA PHE A 26 0.52 -35.37 5.56
C PHE A 26 -0.52 -34.59 4.74
N LEU A 27 -1.35 -35.27 3.92
CA LEU A 27 -2.41 -34.61 3.16
C LEU A 27 -3.64 -34.36 4.03
N ASN A 28 -3.90 -35.22 5.01
CA ASN A 28 -5.00 -35.08 5.96
C ASN A 28 -4.75 -33.95 6.97
N GLU A 29 -3.49 -33.66 7.30
CA GLU A 29 -3.15 -32.47 8.09
C GLU A 29 -3.26 -31.19 7.25
N LYS A 30 -2.80 -31.21 6.00
CA LYS A 30 -2.75 -29.99 5.16
C LYS A 30 -4.10 -29.55 4.61
N TYR A 31 -5.02 -30.47 4.36
CA TYR A 31 -6.30 -30.17 3.72
C TYR A 31 -7.46 -30.78 4.50
N TYR A 32 -8.51 -29.98 4.66
CA TYR A 32 -9.83 -30.50 4.99
C TYR A 32 -10.57 -30.86 3.70
N PHE A 33 -11.20 -32.04 3.68
CA PHE A 33 -11.83 -32.61 2.49
C PHE A 33 -13.34 -32.61 2.62
N GLU A 34 -14.01 -32.10 1.58
CA GLU A 34 -15.46 -32.05 1.51
C GLU A 34 -15.93 -32.56 0.15
N GLN A 35 -16.90 -33.48 0.12
CA GLN A 35 -17.49 -33.94 -1.13
C GLN A 35 -18.66 -33.04 -1.51
N VAL A 36 -18.59 -32.44 -2.70
CA VAL A 36 -19.56 -31.46 -3.17
C VAL A 36 -20.18 -31.93 -4.48
N LYS A 37 -21.49 -32.11 -4.48
CA LYS A 37 -22.28 -32.38 -5.68
C LYS A 37 -22.74 -31.06 -6.29
N LEU A 38 -22.23 -30.74 -7.47
CA LEU A 38 -22.60 -29.59 -8.29
C LEU A 38 -23.52 -30.09 -9.42
N GLY A 39 -24.83 -30.11 -9.17
CA GLY A 39 -25.81 -30.64 -10.12
C GLY A 39 -25.63 -32.14 -10.37
N LYS A 40 -25.17 -32.50 -11.58
CA LYS A 40 -24.86 -33.90 -11.94
C LYS A 40 -23.40 -34.29 -11.67
N THR A 41 -22.51 -33.32 -11.43
CA THR A 41 -21.08 -33.56 -11.26
C THR A 41 -20.72 -33.66 -9.78
N VAL A 42 -20.07 -34.74 -9.38
CA VAL A 42 -19.54 -34.90 -8.02
C VAL A 42 -18.09 -34.46 -8.01
N CYS A 43 -17.72 -33.55 -7.11
CA CYS A 43 -16.38 -32.99 -6.98
C CYS A 43 -15.87 -33.17 -5.55
N LEU A 44 -14.55 -33.18 -5.39
CA LEU A 44 -13.88 -33.15 -4.09
C LEU A 44 -13.30 -31.76 -3.86
N PHE A 45 -13.79 -31.07 -2.83
CA PHE A 45 -13.32 -29.76 -2.43
C PHE A 45 -12.24 -29.90 -1.35
N LEU A 46 -11.11 -29.23 -1.57
CA LEU A 46 -9.99 -29.19 -0.64
C LEU A 46 -9.92 -27.79 -0.05
N HIS A 47 -9.90 -27.74 1.26
CA HIS A 47 -9.75 -26.53 2.05
C HIS A 47 -8.37 -26.55 2.70
N PRO A 48 -7.40 -25.76 2.22
CA PRO A 48 -6.09 -25.66 2.85
C PRO A 48 -6.22 -25.17 4.29
N GLN A 49 -5.62 -25.89 5.24
CA GLN A 49 -5.63 -25.51 6.65
C GLN A 49 -4.54 -24.47 6.98
N GLU A 50 -3.45 -24.48 6.20
CA GLU A 50 -2.33 -23.54 6.29
C GLU A 50 -2.15 -22.75 5.00
N GLU A 51 -1.09 -21.95 4.92
CA GLU A 51 -0.74 -21.25 3.70
C GLU A 51 -0.45 -22.23 2.55
N LEU A 52 -0.94 -21.89 1.35
CA LEU A 52 -0.75 -22.71 0.16
C LEU A 52 0.74 -22.90 -0.17
N ASP A 53 1.15 -24.16 -0.30
CA ASP A 53 2.44 -24.54 -0.84
C ASP A 53 2.66 -24.00 -2.27
N THR A 54 3.90 -24.14 -2.77
CA THR A 54 4.20 -23.84 -4.18
C THR A 54 3.30 -24.63 -5.13
N VAL A 55 3.00 -24.04 -6.30
CA VAL A 55 2.10 -24.64 -7.30
C VAL A 55 2.57 -26.03 -7.75
N ASN A 56 3.88 -26.28 -7.77
CA ASN A 56 4.44 -27.59 -8.08
C ASN A 56 4.11 -28.64 -7.01
N SER A 57 4.13 -28.26 -5.73
CA SER A 57 3.72 -29.12 -4.62
C SER A 57 2.22 -29.44 -4.71
N ILE A 58 1.40 -28.40 -4.91
CA ILE A 58 -0.05 -28.54 -5.09
C ILE A 58 -0.36 -29.49 -6.25
N LYS A 59 0.31 -29.37 -7.40
CA LYS A 59 0.13 -30.29 -8.53
C LYS A 59 0.41 -31.75 -8.13
N LYS A 60 1.48 -32.00 -7.36
CA LYS A 60 1.81 -33.35 -6.87
C LYS A 60 0.73 -33.88 -5.92
N HIS A 61 0.24 -33.04 -5.01
CA HIS A 61 -0.84 -33.39 -4.09
C HIS A 61 -2.12 -33.75 -4.85
N LEU A 62 -2.56 -32.87 -5.77
CA LEU A 62 -3.75 -33.08 -6.58
C LEU A 62 -3.66 -34.33 -7.45
N LYS A 63 -2.49 -34.60 -8.06
CA LYS A 63 -2.28 -35.82 -8.84
C LYS A 63 -2.48 -37.08 -7.98
N ARG A 64 -1.85 -37.12 -6.80
CA ARG A 64 -1.92 -38.26 -5.88
C ARG A 64 -3.33 -38.49 -5.33
N ILE A 65 -4.07 -37.42 -5.04
CA ILE A 65 -5.46 -37.49 -4.58
C ILE A 65 -6.37 -37.94 -5.75
N GLY A 66 -6.11 -37.44 -6.96
CA GLY A 66 -6.86 -37.79 -8.17
C GLY A 66 -6.74 -39.26 -8.53
N GLU A 67 -5.56 -39.85 -8.38
CA GLU A 67 -5.30 -41.30 -8.57
C GLU A 67 -6.11 -42.19 -7.62
N ILE A 68 -6.53 -41.68 -6.45
CA ILE A 68 -7.26 -42.45 -5.43
C ILE A 68 -8.78 -42.27 -5.57
N CYS A 69 -9.21 -41.05 -5.92
CA CYS A 69 -10.61 -40.64 -5.81
C CYS A 69 -11.36 -40.64 -7.15
N GLU A 70 -10.66 -40.56 -8.29
CA GLU A 70 -11.26 -40.44 -9.64
C GLU A 70 -12.30 -39.31 -9.80
N LEU A 71 -12.27 -38.30 -8.93
CA LEU A 71 -13.20 -37.16 -8.95
C LEU A 71 -12.46 -35.87 -9.32
N PRO A 72 -13.11 -34.91 -10.00
CA PRO A 72 -12.59 -33.55 -10.16
C PRO A 72 -12.29 -32.90 -8.81
N ILE A 73 -11.08 -32.36 -8.69
CA ILE A 73 -10.60 -31.76 -7.46
C ILE A 73 -10.62 -30.24 -7.58
N VAL A 74 -11.19 -29.58 -6.58
CA VAL A 74 -11.35 -28.12 -6.53
C VAL A 74 -10.76 -27.60 -5.23
N LEU A 75 -9.94 -26.55 -5.32
CA LEU A 75 -9.47 -25.84 -4.14
C LEU A 75 -10.49 -24.78 -3.74
N GLU A 76 -11.08 -24.90 -2.55
CA GLU A 76 -11.90 -23.84 -1.98
C GLU A 76 -11.09 -23.08 -0.94
N MET A 77 -11.04 -21.76 -1.09
CA MET A 77 -10.28 -20.90 -0.19
C MET A 77 -10.93 -19.54 -0.08
N PRO A 78 -10.78 -18.85 1.07
CA PRO A 78 -11.46 -17.58 1.28
C PRO A 78 -10.94 -16.45 0.40
N ARG A 79 -9.68 -16.51 -0.09
CA ARG A 79 -9.01 -15.45 -0.87
C ARG A 79 -7.86 -15.98 -1.73
N LEU A 80 -7.48 -15.24 -2.77
CA LEU A 80 -6.38 -15.57 -3.70
C LEU A 80 -5.74 -14.29 -4.27
N THR A 81 -4.41 -14.23 -4.36
CA THR A 81 -3.71 -13.08 -4.96
C THR A 81 -3.76 -13.12 -6.50
N SER A 82 -3.58 -11.97 -7.15
CA SER A 82 -3.55 -11.88 -8.62
C SER A 82 -2.46 -12.76 -9.24
N GLN A 83 -1.27 -12.81 -8.61
CA GLN A 83 -0.15 -13.64 -9.07
C GLN A 83 -0.44 -15.12 -8.91
N ARG A 84 -0.91 -15.57 -7.72
CA ARG A 84 -1.28 -16.98 -7.50
C ARG A 84 -2.44 -17.40 -8.40
N ARG A 85 -3.43 -16.53 -8.61
CA ARG A 85 -4.52 -16.76 -9.57
C ARG A 85 -3.99 -17.04 -10.97
N LYS A 86 -3.12 -16.17 -11.50
CA LYS A 86 -2.53 -16.37 -12.82
C LYS A 86 -1.82 -17.73 -12.91
N THR A 87 -1.04 -18.06 -11.88
CA THR A 87 -0.30 -19.32 -11.81
C THR A 87 -1.23 -20.55 -11.74
N LEU A 88 -2.32 -20.49 -10.97
CA LEU A 88 -3.31 -21.58 -10.87
C LEU A 88 -4.10 -21.77 -12.17
N ILE A 89 -4.46 -20.68 -12.85
CA ILE A 89 -5.13 -20.73 -14.15
C ILE A 89 -4.20 -21.32 -15.22
N GLU A 90 -2.95 -20.86 -15.29
CA GLU A 90 -1.92 -21.42 -16.18
C GLU A 90 -1.69 -22.91 -15.90
N ALA A 91 -1.72 -23.29 -14.62
CA ALA A 91 -1.64 -24.68 -14.18
C ALA A 91 -2.93 -25.50 -14.39
N ARG A 92 -4.02 -24.89 -14.86
CA ARG A 92 -5.37 -25.48 -14.99
C ARG A 92 -5.89 -26.13 -13.70
N ILE A 93 -5.55 -25.55 -12.55
CA ILE A 93 -6.01 -26.04 -11.24
C ILE A 93 -7.37 -25.38 -10.92
N PRO A 94 -8.45 -26.15 -10.73
CA PRO A 94 -9.75 -25.59 -10.38
C PRO A 94 -9.75 -24.96 -8.98
N PHE A 95 -10.35 -23.78 -8.83
CA PHE A 95 -10.48 -23.12 -7.53
C PHE A 95 -11.79 -22.33 -7.40
N VAL A 96 -12.23 -22.14 -6.15
CA VAL A 96 -13.42 -21.35 -5.79
C VAL A 96 -13.07 -20.40 -4.64
N ILE A 97 -13.46 -19.14 -4.81
CA ILE A 97 -13.44 -18.11 -3.78
C ILE A 97 -14.88 -17.68 -3.52
N PRO A 98 -15.50 -18.15 -2.43
CA PRO A 98 -16.89 -17.84 -2.13
C PRO A 98 -17.18 -16.33 -2.19
N GLY A 99 -18.23 -15.95 -2.92
CA GLY A 99 -18.66 -14.55 -3.03
C GLY A 99 -17.89 -13.70 -4.06
N LYS A 100 -16.83 -14.22 -4.70
CA LYS A 100 -15.92 -13.39 -5.52
C LYS A 100 -15.55 -13.96 -6.87
N GLN A 101 -15.01 -15.19 -6.90
CA GLN A 101 -14.41 -15.77 -8.10
C GLN A 101 -14.62 -17.28 -8.13
N LEU A 102 -14.77 -17.81 -9.34
CA LEU A 102 -14.95 -19.23 -9.57
C LEU A 102 -14.20 -19.61 -10.84
N TYR A 103 -13.29 -20.57 -10.75
CA TYR A 103 -12.61 -21.16 -11.89
C TYR A 103 -12.79 -22.68 -11.85
N LEU A 104 -13.81 -23.16 -12.54
CA LEU A 104 -14.09 -24.59 -12.71
C LEU A 104 -14.03 -24.89 -14.21
N PRO A 105 -12.86 -25.25 -14.77
CA PRO A 105 -12.69 -25.43 -16.22
C PRO A 105 -13.61 -26.50 -16.83
N PHE A 106 -14.19 -27.37 -16.01
CA PHE A 106 -15.12 -28.44 -16.40
C PHE A 106 -16.62 -28.06 -16.21
N LEU A 107 -16.94 -26.88 -15.67
CA LEU A 107 -18.32 -26.43 -15.45
C LEU A 107 -18.56 -24.99 -15.89
N GLY A 108 -17.70 -24.06 -15.50
CA GLY A 108 -17.87 -22.63 -15.77
C GLY A 108 -16.82 -21.78 -15.07
N THR A 109 -16.58 -20.57 -15.58
CA THR A 109 -15.57 -19.66 -15.04
C THR A 109 -16.14 -18.26 -14.90
N MET A 110 -16.03 -17.68 -13.70
CA MET A 110 -16.31 -16.28 -13.40
C MET A 110 -15.09 -15.67 -12.71
N LEU A 111 -14.35 -14.85 -13.45
CA LEU A 111 -13.18 -14.13 -12.95
C LEU A 111 -13.54 -12.64 -12.84
N THR A 112 -13.37 -12.07 -11.66
CA THR A 112 -13.55 -10.63 -11.42
C THR A 112 -12.19 -9.94 -11.33
N GLU A 113 -12.03 -8.75 -11.91
CA GLU A 113 -10.77 -7.98 -11.85
C GLU A 113 -10.43 -7.49 -10.44
N LYS A 114 -11.41 -7.52 -9.53
CA LYS A 114 -11.24 -7.27 -8.09
C LYS A 114 -10.63 -8.51 -7.41
N CYS A 115 -9.41 -8.89 -7.80
CA CYS A 115 -8.59 -9.71 -6.91
C CYS A 115 -8.38 -8.91 -5.62
N ASP A 116 -8.44 -9.58 -4.48
CA ASP A 116 -8.10 -8.96 -3.20
C ASP A 116 -6.72 -8.34 -3.35
N ALA A 117 -6.67 -7.01 -3.38
CA ALA A 117 -5.44 -6.27 -3.27
C ALA A 117 -4.72 -6.83 -2.05
N GLU A 118 -3.44 -7.15 -2.21
CA GLU A 118 -2.58 -7.60 -1.14
C GLU A 118 -2.85 -6.81 0.14
N LEU A 119 -2.87 -7.57 1.24
CA LEU A 119 -2.89 -7.20 2.66
C LEU A 119 -4.06 -7.88 3.34
N ARG A 120 -3.79 -8.88 4.21
CA ARG A 120 -4.44 -9.01 5.53
C ARG A 120 -3.48 -9.73 6.49
N GLY A 121 -2.85 -8.95 7.37
CA GLY A 121 -2.10 -9.42 8.54
C GLY A 121 -1.01 -8.47 8.98
N ALA A 122 -0.15 -8.05 8.05
CA ALA A 122 0.93 -7.13 8.37
C ALA A 122 0.45 -5.68 8.34
N MET A 123 0.84 -4.91 9.35
CA MET A 123 0.92 -3.45 9.27
C MET A 123 1.64 -3.08 7.96
N PRO A 124 1.30 -1.96 7.30
CA PRO A 124 2.02 -1.57 6.09
C PRO A 124 3.52 -1.45 6.39
N ASP A 125 4.43 -2.17 5.70
CA ASP A 125 5.88 -2.05 5.96
C ASP A 125 6.35 -0.59 5.88
N LYS A 126 5.87 0.13 4.84
CA LYS A 126 6.10 1.56 4.62
C LYS A 126 4.89 2.20 3.93
N PHE A 127 4.68 3.49 4.17
CA PHE A 127 3.60 4.24 3.52
C PHE A 127 3.89 4.53 2.04
N GLN A 128 2.81 4.59 1.26
CA GLN A 128 2.90 5.23 -0.05
C GLN A 128 3.03 6.75 0.11
N PRO A 129 3.65 7.46 -0.84
CA PRO A 129 3.78 8.92 -0.82
C PRO A 129 2.46 9.64 -0.49
N SER A 130 1.36 9.26 -1.14
CA SER A 130 0.05 9.88 -0.90
C SER A 130 -0.55 9.58 0.48
N ALA A 131 -0.21 8.44 1.08
CA ALA A 131 -0.63 8.12 2.45
C ALA A 131 0.15 8.94 3.47
N GLN A 132 1.46 9.12 3.26
CA GLN A 132 2.27 10.01 4.09
C GLN A 132 1.83 11.48 3.98
N GLN A 133 1.56 11.99 2.77
CA GLN A 133 1.00 13.34 2.59
C GLN A 133 -0.32 13.52 3.36
N LEU A 134 -1.20 12.52 3.28
CA LEU A 134 -2.48 12.55 3.96
C LEU A 134 -2.31 12.53 5.49
N LEU A 135 -1.41 11.68 6.00
CA LEU A 135 -1.07 11.62 7.42
C LEU A 135 -0.54 12.96 7.92
N PHE A 136 0.41 13.56 7.22
CA PHE A 136 1.00 14.84 7.63
C PHE A 136 -0.01 15.98 7.56
N ALA A 137 -0.93 15.96 6.59
CA ALA A 137 -2.02 16.92 6.57
C ALA A 137 -2.96 16.77 7.77
N ILE A 138 -3.22 15.54 8.25
CA ILE A 138 -4.00 15.29 9.47
C ILE A 138 -3.27 15.84 10.70
N ILE A 139 -1.98 15.52 10.86
CA ILE A 139 -1.17 15.94 12.02
C ILE A 139 -1.06 17.47 12.06
N LEU A 140 -0.68 18.10 10.95
CA LEU A 140 -0.54 19.56 10.86
C LEU A 140 -1.90 20.29 10.90
N GLY A 141 -2.99 19.57 10.64
CA GLY A 141 -4.36 20.05 10.84
C GLY A 141 -4.87 19.90 12.28
N GLY A 142 -4.00 19.55 13.24
CA GLY A 142 -4.36 19.37 14.64
C GLY A 142 -5.15 18.09 14.93
N CYS A 143 -5.09 17.09 14.05
CA CYS A 143 -5.88 15.86 14.14
C CYS A 143 -7.41 16.06 14.08
N GLU A 144 -7.87 17.23 13.63
CA GLU A 144 -9.30 17.51 13.43
C GLU A 144 -9.91 16.64 12.32
N PRO A 145 -11.23 16.35 12.38
CA PRO A 145 -11.92 15.59 11.35
C PRO A 145 -11.69 16.13 9.93
N MET A 146 -11.04 15.33 9.08
CA MET A 146 -10.60 15.77 7.76
C MET A 146 -11.45 15.19 6.63
N LEU A 147 -12.05 16.06 5.82
CA LEU A 147 -12.82 15.69 4.63
C LEU A 147 -11.90 15.16 3.51
N LEU A 148 -12.24 14.01 2.94
CA LEU A 148 -11.45 13.42 1.84
C LEU A 148 -11.69 14.08 0.47
N SER A 149 -12.89 14.62 0.23
CA SER A 149 -13.25 15.19 -1.08
C SER A 149 -12.35 16.35 -1.55
N PRO A 150 -12.02 17.38 -0.72
CA PRO A 150 -11.17 18.49 -1.18
C PRO A 150 -9.72 18.08 -1.41
N LEU A 151 -9.24 17.01 -0.78
CA LEU A 151 -7.82 16.61 -0.80
C LEU A 151 -7.33 16.16 -2.17
N SER A 152 -8.24 15.63 -3.00
CA SER A 152 -7.91 15.27 -4.38
C SER A 152 -7.40 16.47 -5.17
N LYS A 153 -8.12 17.60 -5.08
CA LYS A 153 -7.72 18.86 -5.71
C LYS A 153 -6.48 19.45 -5.05
N ARG A 154 -6.45 19.51 -3.71
CA ARG A 154 -5.33 20.07 -2.93
C ARG A 154 -4.01 19.37 -3.23
N PHE A 155 -4.00 18.05 -3.34
CA PHE A 155 -2.78 17.27 -3.59
C PHE A 155 -2.51 17.05 -5.09
N GLY A 156 -3.40 17.48 -5.98
CA GLY A 156 -3.27 17.24 -7.42
C GLY A 156 -3.33 15.76 -7.81
N VAL A 157 -4.10 14.94 -7.08
CA VAL A 157 -4.23 13.49 -7.31
C VAL A 157 -5.69 13.05 -7.48
N THR A 158 -5.89 11.85 -8.00
CA THR A 158 -7.25 11.31 -8.21
C THR A 158 -7.96 11.01 -6.89
N ALA A 159 -9.30 11.06 -6.89
CA ALA A 159 -10.10 10.64 -5.73
C ALA A 159 -9.86 9.17 -5.33
N MET A 160 -9.53 8.31 -6.30
CA MET A 160 -9.13 6.92 -6.03
C MET A 160 -7.79 6.85 -5.29
N THR A 161 -6.82 7.69 -5.63
CA THR A 161 -5.53 7.78 -4.93
C THR A 161 -5.74 8.19 -3.47
N ILE A 162 -6.56 9.22 -3.21
CA ILE A 162 -6.93 9.64 -1.85
C ILE A 162 -7.63 8.51 -1.09
N THR A 163 -8.57 7.81 -1.76
CA THR A 163 -9.28 6.69 -1.13
C THR A 163 -8.30 5.58 -0.72
N ARG A 164 -7.36 5.21 -1.59
CA ARG A 164 -6.33 4.20 -1.29
C ARG A 164 -5.39 4.64 -0.16
N ALA A 165 -4.98 5.90 -0.16
CA ALA A 165 -4.18 6.49 0.90
C ALA A 165 -4.91 6.43 2.25
N ALA A 166 -6.17 6.86 2.28
CA ALA A 166 -7.03 6.79 3.46
C ALA A 166 -7.20 5.35 3.97
N ASP A 167 -7.47 4.42 3.05
CA ASP A 167 -7.63 3.00 3.41
C ASP A 167 -6.30 2.39 3.91
N GLN A 168 -5.13 2.87 3.44
CA GLN A 168 -3.81 2.47 3.96
C GLN A 168 -3.61 2.97 5.40
N LEU A 169 -3.95 4.23 5.69
CA LEU A 169 -3.87 4.78 7.04
C LEU A 169 -4.82 4.06 8.00
N CYS A 170 -6.03 3.72 7.57
CA CYS A 170 -6.98 3.01 8.43
C CYS A 170 -6.52 1.59 8.82
N ARG A 171 -5.56 1.00 8.12
CA ARG A 171 -4.99 -0.31 8.50
C ARG A 171 -4.16 -0.26 9.77
N THR A 172 -3.69 0.91 10.20
CA THR A 172 -2.93 1.05 11.45
C THR A 172 -3.83 1.05 12.68
N ASN A 173 -5.16 1.08 12.51
CA ASN A 173 -6.18 1.23 13.56
C ASN A 173 -6.13 2.56 14.35
N LEU A 174 -5.19 3.46 14.05
CA LEU A 174 -5.07 4.78 14.69
C LEU A 174 -5.99 5.83 14.03
N ILE A 175 -6.37 5.61 12.78
CA ILE A 175 -7.22 6.50 11.99
C ILE A 175 -8.44 5.72 11.52
N LYS A 176 -9.63 6.29 11.69
CA LYS A 176 -10.91 5.70 11.29
C LYS A 176 -11.54 6.54 10.19
N LYS A 177 -12.29 5.87 9.31
CA LYS A 177 -13.07 6.51 8.25
C LYS A 177 -14.53 6.56 8.65
N VAL A 178 -15.11 7.76 8.67
CA VAL A 178 -16.54 7.98 9.00
C VAL A 178 -17.29 8.53 7.78
N GLY A 179 -18.62 8.37 7.78
CA GLY A 179 -19.48 8.82 6.67
C GLY A 179 -19.50 7.88 5.47
N THR A 180 -19.81 6.60 5.69
CA THR A 180 -19.81 5.54 4.65
C THR A 180 -21.14 5.38 3.90
N GLY A 181 -22.18 6.13 4.24
CA GLY A 181 -23.50 6.09 3.59
C GLY A 181 -23.58 6.87 2.26
N VAL A 182 -24.61 6.58 1.45
CA VAL A 182 -24.89 7.31 0.20
C VAL A 182 -25.19 8.78 0.54
N GLY A 183 -24.41 9.71 -0.01
CA GLY A 183 -24.52 11.15 0.27
C GLY A 183 -23.76 11.65 1.50
N ALA A 184 -23.17 10.75 2.31
CA ALA A 184 -22.38 11.15 3.47
C ALA A 184 -20.99 11.66 3.05
N LYS A 185 -20.55 12.75 3.70
CA LYS A 185 -19.20 13.28 3.51
C LYS A 185 -18.19 12.36 4.19
N LYS A 186 -17.35 11.69 3.41
CA LYS A 186 -16.29 10.80 3.92
C LYS A 186 -15.21 11.62 4.63
N MET A 187 -14.96 11.31 5.89
CA MET A 187 -13.95 11.96 6.71
C MET A 187 -12.99 10.94 7.34
N LEU A 188 -11.79 11.40 7.65
CA LEU A 188 -10.85 10.71 8.52
C LEU A 188 -10.87 11.35 9.90
N VAL A 189 -10.92 10.51 10.93
CA VAL A 189 -10.90 10.91 12.34
C VAL A 189 -9.89 10.06 13.08
N THR A 190 -9.27 10.64 14.09
CA THR A 190 -8.36 9.95 15.00
C THR A 190 -8.66 10.42 16.42
N GLU A 191 -8.39 9.57 17.39
CA GLU A 191 -8.49 9.88 18.81
C GLU A 191 -7.12 10.30 19.39
N CYS A 192 -6.05 10.19 18.58
CA CYS A 192 -4.69 10.54 18.97
C CYS A 192 -4.42 12.04 18.83
N THR A 193 -3.58 12.58 19.72
CA THR A 193 -2.99 13.91 19.53
C THR A 193 -2.01 13.94 18.34
N PRO A 194 -1.67 15.11 17.80
CA PRO A 194 -0.67 15.22 16.71
C PRO A 194 0.66 14.54 17.07
N LYS A 195 1.14 14.71 18.31
CA LYS A 195 2.40 14.12 18.80
C LYS A 195 2.34 12.60 18.86
N GLU A 196 1.30 12.05 19.48
CA GLU A 196 1.11 10.59 19.60
C GLU A 196 0.97 9.95 18.22
N LEU A 197 0.15 10.55 17.34
CA LEU A 197 -0.06 10.02 16.00
C LEU A 197 1.25 10.01 15.20
N TYR A 198 2.07 11.05 15.32
CA TYR A 198 3.37 11.11 14.66
C TYR A 198 4.31 10.01 15.18
N GLN A 199 4.42 9.85 16.50
CA GLN A 199 5.30 8.87 17.16
C GLN A 199 4.93 7.43 16.78
N GLU A 200 3.64 7.08 16.87
CA GLU A 200 3.15 5.73 16.53
C GLU A 200 3.32 5.39 15.04
N MET A 201 3.33 6.42 14.17
CA MET A 201 3.44 6.24 12.73
C MET A 201 4.89 6.23 12.20
N GLN A 202 5.87 6.62 13.02
CA GLN A 202 7.31 6.66 12.68
C GLN A 202 7.81 5.41 11.93
N PRO A 203 7.50 4.17 12.37
CA PRO A 203 8.00 2.97 11.70
C PRO A 203 7.61 2.88 10.23
N TYR A 204 6.49 3.50 9.84
CA TYR A 204 5.92 3.42 8.49
C TYR A 204 6.32 4.58 7.60
N LEU A 205 6.92 5.64 8.15
CA LEU A 205 7.32 6.82 7.39
C LEU A 205 8.42 6.48 6.38
N ILE A 206 8.36 7.16 5.23
CA ILE A 206 9.31 7.05 4.13
C ILE A 206 10.09 8.35 3.96
N GLN A 207 11.34 8.22 3.47
CA GLN A 207 12.14 9.35 3.02
C GLN A 207 11.37 10.12 1.93
N PRO A 208 11.02 11.42 2.13
CA PRO A 208 10.30 12.21 1.13
C PRO A 208 11.15 12.53 -0.09
N VAL A 209 12.48 12.60 0.08
CA VAL A 209 13.41 12.82 -1.02
C VAL A 209 13.72 11.50 -1.70
N ARG A 210 13.57 11.45 -3.03
CA ARG A 210 13.89 10.28 -3.85
C ARG A 210 15.38 10.24 -4.19
N LYS A 211 15.95 11.40 -4.51
CA LYS A 211 17.35 11.55 -4.92
C LYS A 211 17.75 13.03 -4.86
N THR A 212 19.02 13.29 -4.59
CA THR A 212 19.66 14.61 -4.75
C THR A 212 20.61 14.58 -5.95
N VAL A 213 20.61 15.65 -6.73
CA VAL A 213 21.56 15.92 -7.82
C VAL A 213 22.09 17.36 -7.69
N TYR A 214 23.11 17.72 -8.45
CA TYR A 214 23.68 19.06 -8.45
C TYR A 214 23.54 19.69 -9.83
N ILE A 215 23.00 20.91 -9.88
CA ILE A 215 22.67 21.65 -11.11
C ILE A 215 23.38 23.00 -11.10
N SER A 216 23.49 23.66 -12.26
CA SER A 216 23.98 25.04 -12.27
C SER A 216 23.00 25.97 -11.56
N LYS A 217 23.51 27.02 -10.91
CA LYS A 217 22.68 28.07 -10.30
C LYS A 217 21.81 28.78 -11.35
N GLU A 218 22.24 28.82 -12.61
CA GLU A 218 21.43 29.38 -13.71
C GLU A 218 20.24 28.48 -14.12
N ASP A 219 20.27 27.20 -13.78
CA ASP A 219 19.22 26.24 -14.14
C ASP A 219 18.06 26.22 -13.14
N VAL A 220 18.15 26.97 -12.04
CA VAL A 220 17.09 27.08 -11.02
C VAL A 220 15.86 27.74 -11.64
N GLN A 221 14.71 27.06 -11.52
CA GLN A 221 13.44 27.53 -12.09
C GLN A 221 12.49 28.04 -11.00
N PRO A 222 11.58 28.98 -11.32
CA PRO A 222 10.63 29.53 -10.36
C PRO A 222 9.69 28.50 -9.70
N GLU A 223 9.45 27.36 -10.35
CA GLU A 223 8.57 26.31 -9.81
C GLU A 223 9.24 25.49 -8.69
N MET A 224 10.57 25.57 -8.58
CA MET A 224 11.35 24.93 -7.53
C MET A 224 11.13 25.63 -6.20
N PHE A 225 11.22 24.89 -5.10
CA PHE A 225 11.02 25.41 -3.75
C PHE A 225 12.28 25.26 -2.90
N SER A 226 12.49 26.14 -1.92
CA SER A 226 13.58 25.99 -0.94
C SER A 226 13.42 24.66 -0.21
N ALA A 227 14.48 23.85 -0.10
CA ALA A 227 14.46 22.51 0.49
C ALA A 227 15.71 22.26 1.37
N GLY A 228 15.72 21.14 2.10
CA GLY A 228 16.84 20.76 2.97
C GLY A 228 17.26 21.87 3.94
N LEU A 229 18.57 22.08 4.11
CA LEU A 229 19.11 23.10 5.01
C LEU A 229 18.73 24.53 4.61
N SER A 230 18.47 24.79 3.31
CA SER A 230 17.99 26.10 2.87
C SER A 230 16.58 26.38 3.41
N ALA A 231 15.67 25.41 3.30
CA ALA A 231 14.33 25.53 3.87
C ALA A 231 14.38 25.64 5.40
N LEU A 232 15.26 24.89 6.06
CA LEU A 232 15.42 24.97 7.51
C LEU A 232 15.91 26.35 7.95
N SER A 233 16.88 26.93 7.24
CA SER A 233 17.35 28.30 7.50
C SER A 233 16.24 29.34 7.28
N ASP A 234 15.41 29.19 6.26
CA ASP A 234 14.27 30.09 6.00
C ASP A 234 13.17 30.02 7.09
N MET A 235 13.15 28.95 7.87
CA MET A 235 12.13 28.66 8.88
C MET A 235 12.62 28.79 10.32
N SER A 236 13.93 28.90 10.54
CA SER A 236 14.56 28.89 11.87
C SER A 236 15.62 30.00 11.99
N MET A 237 16.34 30.02 13.10
CA MET A 237 17.50 30.90 13.28
C MET A 237 18.81 30.27 12.76
N LEU A 238 18.73 29.18 11.98
CA LEU A 238 19.90 28.57 11.37
C LEU A 238 20.49 29.48 10.30
N ASN A 239 21.81 29.57 10.26
CA ASN A 239 22.50 30.34 9.22
C ASN A 239 22.26 29.69 7.85
N PRO A 240 22.12 30.51 6.78
CA PRO A 240 21.99 29.97 5.43
C PRO A 240 23.17 29.06 5.07
N PRO A 241 22.92 27.88 4.48
CA PRO A 241 23.99 26.99 4.05
C PRO A 241 24.76 27.61 2.88
N THR A 242 26.05 27.29 2.78
CA THR A 242 26.89 27.73 1.65
C THR A 242 26.34 27.23 0.31
N ILE A 243 25.81 25.99 0.30
CA ILE A 243 25.19 25.39 -0.88
C ILE A 243 23.68 25.47 -0.73
N GLN A 244 23.05 26.24 -1.60
CA GLN A 244 21.59 26.31 -1.66
C GLN A 244 21.01 24.97 -2.09
N THR A 245 19.89 24.60 -1.49
CA THR A 245 19.17 23.35 -1.78
C THR A 245 17.76 23.67 -2.22
N TRP A 246 17.41 23.17 -3.40
CA TRP A 246 16.11 23.34 -4.04
C TRP A 246 15.37 22.00 -4.14
N GLY A 247 14.05 22.04 -4.17
CA GLY A 247 13.16 20.89 -4.30
C GLY A 247 12.35 20.95 -5.59
N THR A 248 12.15 19.79 -6.22
CA THR A 248 11.25 19.62 -7.37
C THR A 248 10.58 18.25 -7.34
N LEU A 249 9.43 18.10 -8.01
CA LEU A 249 8.76 16.80 -8.19
C LEU A 249 9.29 16.02 -9.39
N LYS A 250 9.78 16.73 -10.41
CA LYS A 250 10.23 16.15 -11.67
C LYS A 250 11.54 16.79 -12.08
N LEU A 251 12.44 15.96 -12.58
CA LEU A 251 13.68 16.44 -13.17
C LEU A 251 13.39 16.84 -14.61
N PHE A 252 13.44 18.14 -14.89
CA PHE A 252 13.20 18.70 -16.22
C PHE A 252 14.49 18.81 -17.07
N LEU A 253 15.64 18.64 -16.43
CA LEU A 253 16.95 18.77 -17.04
C LEU A 253 17.36 17.50 -17.81
N LYS A 254 18.14 17.69 -18.87
CA LYS A 254 18.77 16.57 -19.60
C LYS A 254 19.81 15.90 -18.71
N LYS A 255 20.06 14.61 -18.96
CA LYS A 255 20.94 13.77 -18.13
C LYS A 255 22.36 14.35 -17.97
N ASP A 256 22.85 15.08 -18.97
CA ASP A 256 24.20 15.66 -18.99
C ASP A 256 24.27 17.06 -18.36
N SER A 257 23.13 17.62 -17.94
CA SER A 257 23.03 18.95 -17.34
C SER A 257 23.12 18.95 -15.81
N TYR A 258 23.29 17.79 -15.18
CA TYR A 258 23.40 17.67 -13.73
C TYR A 258 24.40 16.59 -13.33
N THR A 259 24.98 16.72 -12.13
CA THR A 259 25.97 15.78 -11.60
C THR A 259 25.42 15.05 -10.38
N SER A 260 25.95 13.85 -10.10
CA SER A 260 25.58 13.06 -8.91
C SER A 260 26.25 13.55 -7.63
N SER A 261 27.36 14.27 -7.77
CA SER A 261 28.14 14.87 -6.69
C SER A 261 28.38 16.34 -7.01
N LEU A 262 28.60 17.13 -5.96
CA LEU A 262 29.01 18.53 -6.10
C LEU A 262 30.41 18.59 -6.71
N LEU A 263 30.59 19.43 -7.73
CA LEU A 263 31.88 19.71 -8.36
C LEU A 263 32.38 21.12 -8.03
N ASP A 264 31.48 22.11 -8.03
CA ASP A 264 31.80 23.51 -7.80
C ASP A 264 30.70 24.18 -6.96
N SER A 265 30.99 24.50 -5.70
CA SER A 265 30.04 25.14 -4.77
C SER A 265 29.67 26.57 -5.16
N ASP A 266 30.52 27.25 -5.93
CA ASP A 266 30.29 28.63 -6.35
C ASP A 266 29.34 28.69 -7.55
N ARG A 267 29.33 27.66 -8.39
CA ARG A 267 28.46 27.59 -9.59
C ARG A 267 27.28 26.66 -9.46
N GLN A 268 27.32 25.68 -8.56
CA GLN A 268 26.27 24.68 -8.43
C GLN A 268 25.43 24.85 -7.17
N CYS A 269 24.21 24.33 -7.23
CA CYS A 269 23.32 24.14 -6.09
C CYS A 269 22.79 22.71 -6.05
N ALA A 270 22.34 22.27 -4.88
CA ALA A 270 21.71 20.97 -4.71
C ALA A 270 20.25 21.03 -5.17
N LEU A 271 19.80 20.00 -5.87
CA LEU A 271 18.41 19.79 -6.29
C LEU A 271 17.92 18.44 -5.79
N GLN A 272 16.96 18.47 -4.87
CA GLN A 272 16.26 17.31 -4.36
C GLN A 272 15.03 17.00 -5.23
N ILE A 273 14.91 15.76 -5.70
CA ILE A 273 13.70 15.26 -6.34
C ILE A 273 12.81 14.61 -5.28
N TRP A 274 11.65 15.20 -5.04
CA TRP A 274 10.70 14.78 -4.00
C TRP A 274 9.68 13.78 -4.53
N LYS A 275 9.26 12.83 -3.68
CA LYS A 275 8.22 11.83 -4.00
C LYS A 275 6.82 12.44 -4.06
N TYR A 276 6.65 13.60 -3.44
CA TYR A 276 5.39 14.33 -3.34
C TYR A 276 5.64 15.81 -3.06
N ASP A 277 4.64 16.68 -3.27
CA ASP A 277 4.80 18.13 -3.03
C ASP A 277 4.47 18.47 -1.57
N PRO A 278 5.46 18.94 -0.77
CA PRO A 278 5.22 19.31 0.62
C PRO A 278 4.44 20.63 0.76
N ARG A 279 4.45 21.50 -0.26
CA ARG A 279 3.70 22.77 -0.26
C ARG A 279 2.19 22.53 -0.26
N ASN A 280 1.76 21.43 -0.90
CA ASN A 280 0.37 21.00 -0.88
C ASN A 280 -0.09 20.58 0.53
N ILE A 281 0.84 20.19 1.41
CA ILE A 281 0.57 19.87 2.82
C ILE A 281 0.56 21.16 3.65
N SER A 282 1.60 21.99 3.57
CA SER A 282 1.67 23.23 4.35
C SER A 282 0.58 24.24 3.97
N GLN A 283 0.05 24.14 2.73
CA GLN A 283 -0.83 25.16 2.11
C GLN A 283 -0.17 26.53 2.04
N THR A 284 1.15 26.54 1.99
CA THR A 284 2.00 27.73 1.82
C THR A 284 2.98 27.47 0.68
N GLU A 285 3.76 28.47 0.29
CA GLU A 285 4.85 28.29 -0.68
C GLU A 285 6.07 27.55 -0.10
N ARG A 286 6.04 27.22 1.20
CA ARG A 286 7.14 26.57 1.93
C ARG A 286 6.89 25.08 2.13
N VAL A 287 7.98 24.35 2.31
CA VAL A 287 7.96 22.92 2.71
C VAL A 287 7.27 22.78 4.07
N ASP A 288 6.48 21.72 4.26
CA ASP A 288 5.90 21.42 5.56
C ASP A 288 6.95 20.88 6.54
N VAL A 289 6.80 21.21 7.82
CA VAL A 289 7.80 20.92 8.86
C VAL A 289 8.10 19.42 8.99
N LEU A 290 7.07 18.55 8.91
CA LEU A 290 7.24 17.11 9.08
C LEU A 290 8.01 16.48 7.91
N SER A 291 7.69 16.88 6.68
CA SER A 291 8.47 16.40 5.53
C SER A 291 9.88 16.98 5.50
N LEU A 292 10.08 18.22 5.97
CA LEU A 292 11.42 18.79 6.12
C LEU A 292 12.25 17.99 7.14
N ALA A 293 11.69 17.72 8.31
CA ALA A 293 12.33 16.93 9.36
C ALA A 293 12.72 15.53 8.84
N LEU A 294 11.81 14.85 8.14
CA LEU A 294 12.14 13.57 7.51
C LEU A 294 13.23 13.69 6.44
N SER A 295 13.24 14.75 5.64
CA SER A 295 14.24 14.93 4.58
C SER A 295 15.66 15.09 5.13
N LEU A 296 15.79 15.59 6.36
CA LEU A 296 17.04 15.84 7.07
C LEU A 296 17.31 14.83 8.20
N ALA A 297 16.55 13.72 8.28
CA ALA A 297 16.66 12.75 9.37
C ALA A 297 18.04 12.04 9.44
N GLU A 298 18.79 12.03 8.35
CA GLU A 298 20.15 11.47 8.26
C GLU A 298 21.25 12.53 8.47
N ASP A 299 20.88 13.78 8.77
CA ASP A 299 21.83 14.84 9.07
C ASP A 299 22.37 14.71 10.50
N GLU A 300 23.69 14.74 10.64
CA GLU A 300 24.40 14.56 11.91
C GLU A 300 24.68 15.88 12.64
N ASP A 301 24.42 17.03 12.03
CA ASP A 301 24.66 18.33 12.65
C ASP A 301 23.67 18.60 13.79
N GLU A 302 24.20 18.77 14.99
CA GLU A 302 23.42 19.01 16.21
C GLU A 302 22.58 20.29 16.12
N ARG A 303 23.08 21.33 15.44
CA ARG A 303 22.32 22.58 15.24
C ARG A 303 21.12 22.35 14.34
N THR A 304 21.28 21.53 13.30
CA THR A 304 20.20 21.12 12.41
C THR A 304 19.12 20.38 13.20
N ARG A 305 19.52 19.41 14.03
CA ARG A 305 18.59 18.65 14.87
C ARG A 305 17.83 19.53 15.85
N GLN A 306 18.53 20.43 16.54
CA GLN A 306 17.90 21.36 17.49
C GLN A 306 16.85 22.25 16.80
N CYS A 307 17.18 22.84 15.65
CA CYS A 307 16.21 23.65 14.89
C CYS A 307 15.01 22.82 14.41
N LEU A 308 15.22 21.57 14.00
CA LEU A 308 14.13 20.67 13.61
C LEU A 308 13.24 20.30 14.79
N GLU A 309 13.81 20.01 15.95
CA GLU A 309 13.07 19.72 17.18
C GLU A 309 12.21 20.93 17.59
N GLU A 310 12.79 22.13 17.61
CA GLU A 310 12.05 23.37 17.91
C GLU A 310 10.89 23.62 16.94
N LEU A 311 11.09 23.38 15.64
CA LEU A 311 10.01 23.53 14.66
C LEU A 311 8.92 22.49 14.83
N THR A 312 9.31 21.27 15.17
CA THR A 312 8.42 20.13 15.30
C THR A 312 7.61 20.23 16.61
N GLU A 313 8.20 20.74 17.69
CA GLU A 313 7.50 21.02 18.96
C GLU A 313 6.48 22.16 18.84
N ARG A 314 6.54 23.01 17.82
CA ARG A 314 5.49 24.02 17.56
C ARG A 314 4.23 23.44 16.94
N ILE A 315 4.26 22.18 16.49
CA ILE A 315 3.12 21.50 15.86
C ILE A 315 2.13 20.99 16.92
N TRP A 316 2.62 20.65 18.12
CA TRP A 316 1.85 20.00 19.17
C TRP A 316 1.94 20.70 20.52
#